data_AF-A0A8I0TQI0-F1
#
_entry.id   AF-A0A8I0TQI0-F1
#
_cell.length_a   1.000
_cell.length_b   1.000
_cell.length_c   1.000
_cell.angle_alpha   90.00
_cell.angle_beta   90.00
_cell.angle_gamma   90.00
#
_symmetry.space_group_name_H-M   'P 1'
#
loop_
_entity.id
_entity.type
_entity.pdbx_description
1 polymer ?
#
loop_
_entity_poly.entity_id
_entity_poly.type
_entity_poly.pdbx_seq_one_letter_code
_entity_poly.pdbx_strand_id
1 'polypeptide(L)'
;MPTSPDSSATPDCRPQDAGEPAAWRARVQALASAADGIRKASDQWDAVSDSYCDEDGWPVDETGYADGKVARDAAAWEHVETFLAHGPEVLASVRAAAQPADYVDGPISADLLRLQGIDSVLERAGEIRREWDQVIALMEGSMPGSRELYEQRAREIRNSEGWHYADELSYGGAALARAADHLTDRIGDDQSAHTGRVQAALARSASGQHGASAASPPASETPDPPAVRRSR
;
A
#
# COMPACT_ATOMS: atom_id res chain seq x y z
N MET A 1 -32.79 -38.49 39.41
CA MET A 1 -32.03 -37.82 40.49
C MET A 1 -30.66 -37.46 39.91
N PRO A 2 -30.20 -36.21 40.05
CA PRO A 2 -29.31 -35.52 39.12
C PRO A 2 -27.82 -35.63 39.50
N THR A 3 -26.91 -35.44 38.55
CA THR A 3 -25.61 -34.73 38.68
C THR A 3 -24.82 -34.79 37.36
N SER A 4 -24.85 -33.68 36.62
CA SER A 4 -23.66 -33.08 35.98
C SER A 4 -23.25 -31.91 36.91
N PRO A 5 -22.00 -31.41 36.96
CA PRO A 5 -21.14 -31.00 35.83
C PRO A 5 -19.64 -31.42 36.03
N ASP A 6 -18.72 -31.31 35.08
CA ASP A 6 -18.03 -30.07 34.75
C ASP A 6 -17.35 -30.13 33.37
N SER A 7 -17.73 -29.16 32.54
CA SER A 7 -16.98 -28.73 31.36
C SER A 7 -15.96 -27.69 31.81
N SER A 8 -14.68 -28.02 31.72
CA SER A 8 -13.61 -27.02 31.73
C SER A 8 -13.03 -26.92 30.31
N ALA A 9 -13.71 -26.16 29.46
CA ALA A 9 -13.11 -25.66 28.24
C ALA A 9 -12.54 -24.27 28.56
N THR A 10 -11.27 -24.21 28.90
CA THR A 10 -10.48 -22.97 28.82
C THR A 10 -10.38 -22.58 27.35
N PRO A 11 -10.87 -21.40 26.93
CA PRO A 11 -10.51 -20.87 25.64
C PRO A 11 -9.05 -20.41 25.72
N ASP A 12 -8.19 -21.08 24.95
CA ASP A 12 -6.84 -20.62 24.63
C ASP A 12 -6.93 -19.19 24.06
N CYS A 13 -6.63 -18.21 24.90
CA CYS A 13 -6.39 -16.83 24.47
C CYS A 13 -5.02 -16.83 23.77
N ARG A 14 -5.01 -17.05 22.45
CA ARG A 14 -3.80 -16.95 21.62
C ARG A 14 -3.40 -15.47 21.43
N PRO A 15 -2.09 -15.18 21.38
CA PRO A 15 -1.55 -13.82 21.27
C PRO A 15 -1.64 -13.31 19.83
N GLN A 16 -2.82 -12.88 19.37
CA GLN A 16 -2.95 -12.22 18.07
C GLN A 16 -2.44 -10.77 18.11
N ASP A 17 -2.52 -10.08 19.25
CA ASP A 17 -2.15 -8.67 19.38
C ASP A 17 -0.65 -8.37 19.30
N ALA A 18 0.23 -9.34 19.56
CA ALA A 18 1.68 -9.10 19.51
C ALA A 18 2.24 -9.03 18.06
N GLY A 19 1.49 -9.53 17.07
CA GLY A 19 1.92 -9.61 15.68
C GLY A 19 1.78 -8.29 14.92
N GLU A 20 0.77 -7.48 15.23
CA GLU A 20 0.48 -6.23 14.50
C GLU A 20 1.55 -5.15 14.70
N PRO A 21 2.06 -4.88 15.93
CA PRO A 21 3.14 -3.91 16.12
C PRO A 21 4.45 -4.35 15.46
N ALA A 22 4.74 -5.66 15.44
CA ALA A 22 5.92 -6.19 14.76
C ALA A 22 5.80 -6.07 13.23
N ALA A 23 4.62 -6.40 12.68
CA ALA A 23 4.34 -6.26 11.25
C ALA A 23 4.34 -4.78 10.80
N TRP A 24 3.88 -3.86 11.65
CA TRP A 24 3.99 -2.42 11.41
C TRP A 24 5.45 -1.97 11.28
N ARG A 25 6.28 -2.25 12.29
CA ARG A 25 7.71 -1.87 12.25
C ARG A 25 8.44 -2.47 11.06
N ALA A 26 8.15 -3.73 10.71
CA ALA A 26 8.73 -4.38 9.54
C ALA A 26 8.38 -3.65 8.24
N ARG A 27 7.11 -3.23 8.07
CA ARG A 27 6.66 -2.46 6.89
C ARG A 27 7.36 -1.10 6.83
N VAL A 28 7.41 -0.37 7.95
CA VAL A 28 8.10 0.94 8.01
C VAL A 28 9.58 0.81 7.66
N GLN A 29 10.27 -0.19 8.22
CA GLN A 29 11.67 -0.46 7.91
C GLN A 29 11.89 -0.87 6.45
N ALA A 30 10.97 -1.65 5.87
CA ALA A 30 11.03 -2.02 4.46
C ALA A 30 10.90 -0.79 3.55
N LEU A 31 9.99 0.15 3.85
CA LEU A 31 9.86 1.40 3.11
C LEU A 31 11.09 2.29 3.22
N ALA A 32 11.68 2.42 4.42
CA ALA A 32 12.93 3.16 4.61
C ALA A 32 14.07 2.56 3.77
N SER A 33 14.23 1.23 3.85
CA SER A 33 15.26 0.51 3.10
C SER A 33 15.05 0.60 1.59
N ALA A 34 13.80 0.58 1.14
CA ALA A 34 13.44 0.76 -0.27
C ALA A 34 13.80 2.16 -0.76
N ALA A 35 13.49 3.22 0.00
CA ALA A 35 13.86 4.59 -0.35
C ALA A 35 15.39 4.73 -0.49
N ASP A 36 16.14 4.18 0.46
CA ASP A 36 17.60 4.19 0.46
C ASP A 36 18.17 3.39 -0.72
N GLY A 37 17.56 2.26 -1.06
CA GLY A 37 17.92 1.43 -2.20
C GLY A 37 17.77 2.15 -3.55
N ILE A 38 16.68 2.91 -3.73
CA ILE A 38 16.48 3.74 -4.94
C ILE A 38 17.56 4.81 -5.03
N ARG A 39 17.81 5.55 -3.94
CA ARG A 39 18.88 6.58 -3.93
C ARG A 39 20.24 5.98 -4.26
N LYS A 40 20.55 4.82 -3.66
CA LYS A 40 21.79 4.11 -3.94
C LYS A 40 21.90 3.69 -5.41
N ALA A 41 20.83 3.26 -6.06
CA ALA A 41 20.84 2.95 -7.49
C ALA A 41 21.17 4.22 -8.32
N SER A 42 20.59 5.37 -7.97
CA SER A 42 20.93 6.66 -8.59
C SER A 42 22.39 7.03 -8.35
N ASP A 43 22.84 7.05 -7.10
CA ASP A 43 24.20 7.45 -6.71
C ASP A 43 25.26 6.58 -7.40
N GLN A 44 25.00 5.27 -7.52
CA GLN A 44 25.90 4.35 -8.21
C GLN A 44 25.99 4.63 -9.70
N TRP A 45 24.88 5.01 -10.33
CA TRP A 45 24.86 5.40 -11.73
C TRP A 45 25.55 6.75 -11.95
N ASP A 46 25.22 7.75 -11.15
CA ASP A 46 25.80 9.09 -11.24
C ASP A 46 27.32 9.08 -11.01
N ALA A 47 27.82 8.16 -10.19
CA ALA A 47 29.26 7.98 -9.98
C ALA A 47 30.04 7.51 -11.22
N VAL A 48 29.36 6.90 -12.21
CA VAL A 48 30.01 6.30 -13.39
C VAL A 48 29.49 6.85 -14.72
N SER A 49 28.33 7.52 -14.76
CA SER A 49 27.68 7.97 -15.99
C SER A 49 28.59 8.84 -16.86
N ASP A 50 29.32 9.75 -16.23
CA ASP A 50 30.19 10.71 -16.92
C ASP A 50 31.41 10.02 -17.55
N SER A 51 31.81 8.84 -17.06
CA SER A 51 32.92 8.07 -17.64
C SER A 51 32.60 7.51 -19.03
N TYR A 52 31.32 7.45 -19.39
CA TYR A 52 30.87 7.05 -20.72
C TYR A 52 30.69 8.24 -21.67
N CYS A 53 30.90 9.47 -21.20
CA CYS A 53 30.64 10.70 -21.94
C CYS A 53 31.93 11.46 -22.31
N ASP A 54 31.85 12.30 -23.34
CA ASP A 54 32.88 13.29 -23.65
C ASP A 54 32.75 14.55 -22.76
N GLU A 55 33.63 15.54 -23.01
CA GLU A 55 33.65 16.82 -22.28
C GLU A 55 32.37 17.65 -22.45
N ASP A 56 31.60 17.39 -23.51
CA ASP A 56 30.31 18.05 -23.78
C ASP A 56 29.13 17.26 -23.17
N GLY A 57 29.39 16.14 -22.50
CA GLY A 57 28.39 15.28 -21.86
C GLY A 57 27.69 14.31 -22.83
N TRP A 58 28.18 14.16 -24.06
CA TRP A 58 27.64 13.21 -25.01
C TRP A 58 28.24 11.82 -24.80
N PRO A 59 27.41 10.75 -24.75
CA PRO A 59 27.93 9.39 -24.62
C PRO A 59 28.86 9.02 -25.78
N VAL A 60 30.13 8.74 -25.47
CA VAL A 60 31.11 8.16 -26.41
C VAL A 60 31.03 6.63 -26.45
N ASP A 61 30.58 6.02 -25.35
CA ASP A 61 30.16 4.62 -25.28
C ASP A 61 28.65 4.57 -25.05
N GLU A 62 27.90 4.63 -26.15
CA GLU A 62 26.44 4.62 -26.14
C GLU A 62 25.86 3.33 -25.54
N THR A 63 26.52 2.19 -25.77
CA THR A 63 26.05 0.88 -25.27
C THR A 63 26.26 0.78 -23.78
N GLY A 64 27.47 1.08 -23.28
CA GLY A 64 27.75 1.12 -21.85
C GLY A 64 26.84 2.11 -21.10
N TYR A 65 26.59 3.27 -21.70
CA TYR A 65 25.69 4.26 -21.12
C TYR A 65 24.23 3.76 -21.07
N ALA A 66 23.74 3.14 -22.14
CA ALA A 66 22.39 2.59 -22.19
C ALA A 66 22.20 1.42 -21.21
N ASP A 67 23.15 0.48 -21.17
CA ASP A 67 23.13 -0.68 -20.28
C ASP A 67 23.20 -0.26 -18.80
N GLY A 68 23.99 0.76 -18.50
CA GLY A 68 24.07 1.34 -17.15
C GLY A 68 22.74 1.92 -16.67
N LYS A 69 22.01 2.65 -17.53
CA LYS A 69 20.64 3.12 -17.23
C LYS A 69 19.68 1.95 -17.01
N VAL A 70 19.75 0.91 -17.84
CA VAL A 70 18.91 -0.29 -17.68
C VAL A 70 19.16 -0.95 -16.33
N ALA A 71 20.42 -1.09 -15.91
CA ALA A 71 20.78 -1.65 -14.62
C ALA A 71 20.29 -0.79 -13.45
N ARG A 72 20.45 0.53 -13.52
CA ARG A 72 19.93 1.49 -12.54
C ARG A 72 18.41 1.37 -12.39
N ASP A 73 17.69 1.43 -13.51
CA ASP A 73 16.24 1.42 -13.53
C ASP A 73 15.70 0.09 -12.98
N ALA A 74 16.36 -1.03 -13.30
CA ALA A 74 16.04 -2.34 -12.74
C ALA A 74 16.23 -2.40 -11.22
N ALA A 75 17.38 -1.95 -10.71
CA ALA A 75 17.67 -1.91 -9.29
C ALA A 75 16.67 -1.02 -8.52
N ALA A 76 16.34 0.15 -9.07
CA ALA A 76 15.35 1.04 -8.47
C ALA A 76 13.95 0.42 -8.44
N TRP A 77 13.54 -0.27 -9.51
CA TRP A 77 12.21 -0.85 -9.59
C TRP A 77 11.94 -1.97 -8.57
N GLU A 78 12.95 -2.76 -8.20
CA GLU A 78 12.82 -3.75 -7.11
C GLU A 78 12.34 -3.10 -5.80
N HIS A 79 12.81 -1.88 -5.53
CA HIS A 79 12.40 -1.11 -4.37
C HIS A 79 11.03 -0.44 -4.55
N VAL A 80 10.65 -0.06 -5.76
CA VAL A 80 9.28 0.41 -6.07
C VAL A 80 8.24 -0.66 -5.74
N GLU A 81 8.53 -1.93 -6.01
CA GLU A 81 7.60 -3.03 -5.67
C GLU A 81 7.30 -3.10 -4.16
N THR A 82 8.29 -2.76 -3.32
CA THR A 82 8.10 -2.66 -1.86
C THR A 82 7.13 -1.52 -1.49
N PHE A 83 7.25 -0.36 -2.16
CA PHE A 83 6.30 0.74 -2.00
C PHE A 83 4.90 0.36 -2.46
N LEU A 84 4.76 -0.34 -3.57
CA LEU A 84 3.45 -0.79 -4.05
C LEU A 84 2.81 -1.84 -3.13
N ALA A 85 3.61 -2.60 -2.39
CA ALA A 85 3.12 -3.59 -1.44
C ALA A 85 2.68 -2.99 -0.10
N HIS A 86 3.37 -1.96 0.40
CA HIS A 86 3.19 -1.47 1.78
C HIS A 86 2.84 0.03 1.88
N GLY A 87 3.24 0.83 0.88
CA GLY A 87 3.11 2.28 0.87
C GLY A 87 1.67 2.78 1.07
N PRO A 88 0.67 2.28 0.32
CA PRO A 88 -0.71 2.74 0.47
C PRO A 88 -1.28 2.56 1.89
N GLU A 89 -1.02 1.42 2.52
CA GLU A 89 -1.51 1.14 3.86
C GLU A 89 -0.80 2.01 4.91
N VAL A 90 0.53 2.10 4.85
CA VAL A 90 1.33 2.94 5.76
C VAL A 90 0.93 4.42 5.62
N LEU A 91 0.72 4.90 4.39
CA LEU A 91 0.27 6.27 4.13
C LEU A 91 -1.12 6.54 4.72
N ALA A 92 -2.05 5.60 4.58
CA ALA A 92 -3.37 5.72 5.18
C ALA A 92 -3.30 5.78 6.71
N SER A 93 -2.48 4.92 7.34
CA SER A 93 -2.28 4.93 8.80
C SER A 93 -1.63 6.22 9.29
N VAL A 94 -0.61 6.73 8.59
CA VAL A 94 0.02 8.03 8.91
C VAL A 94 -1.00 9.16 8.86
N ARG A 95 -1.86 9.19 7.83
CA ARG A 95 -2.89 10.23 7.70
C ARG A 95 -3.97 10.14 8.77
N ALA A 96 -4.33 8.92 9.18
CA ALA A 96 -5.30 8.71 10.25
C ALA A 96 -4.76 9.15 11.62
N ALA A 97 -3.48 8.93 11.89
CA ALA A 97 -2.84 9.25 13.17
C ALA A 97 -2.33 10.70 13.26
N ALA A 98 -2.03 11.34 12.13
CA ALA A 98 -1.56 12.71 12.07
C ALA A 98 -2.66 13.70 12.52
N GLN A 99 -2.28 14.65 13.35
CA GLN A 99 -3.14 15.71 13.86
C GLN A 99 -2.76 17.05 13.19
N PRO A 100 -3.67 18.03 13.14
CA PRO A 100 -3.38 19.34 12.54
C PRO A 100 -2.12 20.01 13.10
N ALA A 101 -1.81 19.81 14.39
CA ALA A 101 -0.62 20.36 15.03
C ALA A 101 0.69 19.79 14.43
N ASP A 102 0.69 18.52 14.00
CA ASP A 102 1.88 17.88 13.42
C ASP A 102 2.32 18.53 12.09
N TYR A 103 1.40 19.19 11.39
CA TYR A 103 1.68 19.87 10.11
C TYR A 103 2.28 21.28 10.30
N VAL A 104 2.04 21.93 11.44
CA VAL A 104 2.39 23.35 11.65
C VAL A 104 3.84 23.50 12.07
N ASP A 105 4.22 22.84 13.15
CA ASP A 105 5.56 22.91 13.73
C ASP A 105 5.79 21.63 14.54
N GLY A 106 6.88 20.94 14.26
CA GLY A 106 7.16 19.64 14.87
C GLY A 106 8.15 18.78 14.10
N PRO A 107 8.64 17.71 14.73
CA PRO A 107 9.71 16.88 14.20
C PRO A 107 9.38 16.19 12.88
N ILE A 108 8.10 16.06 12.53
CA ILE A 108 7.63 15.45 11.28
C ILE A 108 6.92 16.41 10.32
N SER A 109 6.84 17.72 10.63
CA SER A 109 6.10 18.67 9.78
C SER A 109 6.62 18.68 8.34
N ALA A 110 7.94 18.79 8.16
CA ALA A 110 8.56 18.76 6.83
C ALA A 110 8.31 17.43 6.08
N ASP A 111 8.32 16.31 6.81
CA ASP A 111 8.05 15.00 6.24
C ASP A 111 6.59 14.89 5.78
N LEU A 112 5.62 15.31 6.62
CA LEU A 112 4.21 15.32 6.28
C LEU A 112 3.88 16.25 5.10
N LEU A 113 4.53 17.40 5.00
CA LEU A 113 4.40 18.28 3.84
C LEU A 113 4.93 17.64 2.56
N ARG A 114 6.02 16.86 2.65
CA ARG A 114 6.57 16.11 1.52
C ARG A 114 5.68 14.94 1.08
N LEU A 115 4.74 14.50 1.91
CA LEU A 115 3.74 13.49 1.52
C LEU A 115 2.62 14.07 0.63
N GLN A 116 2.58 15.38 0.40
CA GLN A 116 1.67 15.95 -0.58
C GLN A 116 2.01 15.42 -1.98
N GLY A 117 1.04 14.77 -2.64
CA GLY A 117 1.22 14.20 -3.98
C GLY A 117 1.78 12.78 -4.03
N ILE A 118 2.16 12.18 -2.89
CA ILE A 118 2.68 10.80 -2.87
C ILE A 118 1.64 9.76 -3.32
N ASP A 119 0.33 10.03 -3.18
CA ASP A 119 -0.72 9.15 -3.73
C ASP A 119 -0.58 9.02 -5.24
N SER A 120 -0.42 10.15 -5.94
CA SER A 120 -0.32 10.17 -7.41
C SER A 120 0.93 9.43 -7.87
N VAL A 121 2.03 9.52 -7.12
CA VAL A 121 3.25 8.76 -7.40
C VAL A 121 3.01 7.25 -7.24
N LEU A 122 2.42 6.82 -6.12
CA LEU A 122 2.11 5.41 -5.86
C LEU A 122 1.08 4.85 -6.84
N GLU A 123 0.04 5.63 -7.15
CA GLU A 123 -0.99 5.27 -8.12
C GLU A 123 -0.37 5.05 -9.49
N ARG A 124 0.44 6.00 -9.96
CA ARG A 124 1.04 5.94 -11.30
C ARG A 124 2.10 4.85 -11.43
N ALA A 125 2.93 4.63 -10.40
CA ALA A 125 3.82 3.47 -10.37
C ALA A 125 3.03 2.15 -10.38
N GLY A 126 1.90 2.10 -9.67
CA GLY A 126 1.00 0.95 -9.65
C GLY A 126 0.32 0.70 -11.00
N GLU A 127 -0.06 1.75 -11.72
CA GLU A 127 -0.58 1.69 -13.08
C GLU A 127 0.45 1.09 -14.04
N ILE A 128 1.68 1.63 -14.05
CA ILE A 128 2.78 1.12 -14.89
C ILE A 128 2.98 -0.38 -14.64
N ARG A 129 3.02 -0.82 -13.37
CA ARG A 129 3.13 -2.26 -13.05
C ARG A 129 1.99 -3.06 -13.69
N ARG A 130 0.73 -2.63 -13.49
CA ARG A 130 -0.46 -3.35 -14.00
C ARG A 130 -0.55 -3.33 -15.51
N GLU A 131 -0.20 -2.23 -16.16
CA GLU A 131 -0.18 -2.10 -17.62
C GLU A 131 0.78 -3.13 -18.21
N TRP A 132 1.99 -3.23 -17.66
CA TRP A 132 2.98 -4.20 -18.14
C TRP A 132 2.65 -5.66 -17.80
N ASP A 133 2.04 -5.93 -16.65
CA ASP A 133 1.52 -7.27 -16.33
C ASP A 133 0.46 -7.71 -17.37
N GLN A 134 -0.43 -6.79 -17.76
CA GLN A 134 -1.44 -7.04 -18.80
C GLN A 134 -0.81 -7.24 -20.18
N VAL A 135 0.21 -6.45 -20.54
CA VAL A 135 0.93 -6.59 -21.81
C VAL A 135 1.59 -7.97 -21.89
N ILE A 136 2.28 -8.42 -20.84
CA ILE A 136 2.90 -9.75 -20.79
C ILE A 136 1.85 -10.86 -20.88
N ALA A 137 0.75 -10.75 -20.14
CA ALA A 137 -0.33 -11.74 -20.19
C ALA A 137 -0.98 -11.81 -21.58
N LEU A 138 -1.20 -10.67 -22.24
CA LEU A 138 -1.76 -10.59 -23.58
C LEU A 138 -0.81 -11.21 -24.63
N MET A 139 0.48 -10.93 -24.53
CA MET A 139 1.50 -11.51 -25.41
C MET A 139 1.53 -13.04 -25.29
N GLU A 140 1.59 -13.56 -24.06
CA GLU A 140 1.60 -15.01 -23.82
C GLU A 140 0.32 -15.68 -24.31
N GLY A 141 -0.84 -15.06 -24.09
CA GLY A 141 -2.13 -15.57 -24.58
C GLY A 141 -2.26 -15.56 -26.11
N SER A 142 -1.62 -14.60 -26.79
CA SER A 142 -1.67 -14.47 -28.26
C SER A 142 -0.63 -15.36 -28.96
N MET A 143 0.53 -15.55 -28.32
CA MET A 143 1.63 -16.36 -28.81
C MET A 143 2.26 -17.11 -27.62
N PRO A 144 1.82 -18.35 -27.35
CA PRO A 144 2.39 -19.14 -26.27
C PRO A 144 3.91 -19.32 -26.42
N GLY A 145 4.65 -19.13 -25.32
CA GLY A 145 6.11 -19.15 -25.30
C GLY A 145 6.77 -17.83 -25.71
N SER A 146 6.01 -16.81 -26.12
CA SER A 146 6.56 -15.48 -26.44
C SER A 146 7.10 -14.76 -25.20
N ARG A 147 6.61 -15.10 -24.01
CA ARG A 147 7.11 -14.53 -22.76
C ARG A 147 8.62 -14.74 -22.60
N GLU A 148 9.14 -15.94 -22.88
CA GLU A 148 10.57 -16.25 -22.77
C GLU A 148 11.44 -15.37 -23.68
N LEU A 149 10.87 -14.88 -24.79
CA LEU A 149 11.58 -14.05 -25.76
C LEU A 149 11.56 -12.57 -25.40
N TYR A 150 10.48 -12.07 -24.78
CA TYR A 150 10.23 -10.63 -24.63
C TYR A 150 10.17 -10.12 -23.20
N GLU A 151 10.11 -11.00 -22.19
CA GLU A 151 9.92 -10.58 -20.79
C GLU A 151 11.04 -9.66 -20.31
N GLN A 152 12.29 -9.94 -20.66
CA GLN A 152 13.42 -9.10 -20.29
C GLN A 152 13.26 -7.69 -20.88
N ARG A 153 12.97 -7.58 -22.18
CA ARG A 153 12.80 -6.29 -22.84
C ARG A 153 11.60 -5.52 -22.31
N ALA A 154 10.50 -6.20 -21.99
CA ALA A 154 9.33 -5.59 -21.39
C ALA A 154 9.64 -4.99 -20.00
N ARG A 155 10.42 -5.71 -19.17
CA ARG A 155 10.87 -5.20 -17.87
C ARG A 155 11.75 -3.97 -18.02
N GLU A 156 12.68 -3.95 -18.98
CA GLU A 156 13.51 -2.77 -19.26
C GLU A 156 12.68 -1.53 -19.57
N ILE A 157 11.67 -1.67 -20.44
CA ILE A 157 10.81 -0.55 -20.83
C ILE A 157 9.98 -0.08 -19.62
N ARG A 158 9.34 -1.01 -18.90
CA ARG A 158 8.58 -0.70 -17.67
C ARG A 158 9.43 0.07 -16.67
N ASN A 159 10.64 -0.41 -16.40
CA ASN A 159 11.51 0.18 -15.40
C ASN A 159 11.97 1.59 -15.83
N SER A 160 12.23 1.78 -17.13
CA SER A 160 12.56 3.09 -17.70
C SER A 160 11.39 4.08 -17.63
N GLU A 161 10.17 3.65 -17.96
CA GLU A 161 8.95 4.46 -17.79
C GLU A 161 8.68 4.77 -16.30
N GLY A 162 9.03 3.82 -15.43
CA GLY A 162 8.88 3.90 -13.99
C GLY A 162 9.92 4.75 -13.27
N TRP A 163 11.04 5.08 -13.92
CA TRP A 163 12.20 5.71 -13.29
C TRP A 163 11.84 7.00 -12.54
N HIS A 164 11.07 7.89 -13.18
CA HIS A 164 10.67 9.15 -12.55
C HIS A 164 9.91 8.93 -11.23
N TYR A 165 9.01 7.95 -11.19
CA TYR A 165 8.24 7.64 -9.98
C TYR A 165 9.10 6.95 -8.92
N ALA A 166 10.10 6.16 -9.34
CA ALA A 166 11.09 5.62 -8.40
C ALA A 166 11.86 6.75 -7.71
N ASP A 167 12.38 7.72 -8.47
CA ASP A 167 13.11 8.86 -7.94
C ASP A 167 12.28 9.67 -6.92
N GLU A 168 11.02 9.97 -7.25
CA GLU A 168 10.09 10.64 -6.33
C GLU A 168 9.85 9.82 -5.03
N LEU A 169 9.72 8.49 -5.14
CA LEU A 169 9.59 7.60 -3.99
C LEU A 169 10.86 7.55 -3.12
N SER A 170 12.03 7.82 -3.69
CA SER A 170 13.28 7.87 -2.93
C SER A 170 13.26 9.00 -1.86
N TYR A 171 12.56 10.09 -2.14
CA TYR A 171 12.39 11.23 -1.24
C TYR A 171 11.10 11.17 -0.44
N GLY A 172 9.95 10.99 -1.12
CA GLY A 172 8.63 10.93 -0.51
C GLY A 172 8.46 9.67 0.36
N GLY A 173 8.98 8.54 -0.09
CA GLY A 173 8.96 7.29 0.65
C GLY A 173 9.83 7.30 1.91
N ALA A 174 11.00 7.97 1.85
CA ALA A 174 11.83 8.18 3.04
C ALA A 174 11.11 9.05 4.08
N ALA A 175 10.42 10.11 3.63
CA ALA A 175 9.59 10.94 4.50
C ALA A 175 8.41 10.14 5.09
N LEU A 176 7.77 9.27 4.29
CA LEU A 176 6.70 8.41 4.75
C LEU A 176 7.17 7.48 5.87
N ALA A 177 8.33 6.85 5.69
CA ALA A 177 8.89 5.95 6.71
C ALA A 177 9.22 6.69 8.02
N ARG A 178 9.80 7.89 7.96
CA ARG A 178 10.08 8.70 9.15
C ARG A 178 8.80 9.17 9.87
N ALA A 179 7.82 9.65 9.12
CA ALA A 179 6.53 10.04 9.68
C ALA A 179 5.81 8.84 10.32
N ALA A 180 5.83 7.69 9.66
CA ALA A 180 5.26 6.45 10.16
C ALA A 180 5.95 5.97 11.45
N ASP A 181 7.28 6.00 11.50
CA ASP A 181 8.05 5.64 12.69
C ASP A 181 7.68 6.54 13.88
N HIS A 182 7.66 7.86 13.67
CA HIS A 182 7.29 8.84 14.69
C HIS A 182 5.85 8.68 15.21
N LEU A 183 4.94 8.23 14.36
CA LEU A 183 3.52 8.05 14.69
C LEU A 183 3.19 6.65 15.23
N THR A 184 4.18 5.77 15.39
CA THR A 184 3.98 4.35 15.73
C THR A 184 3.08 4.14 16.95
N ASP A 185 3.32 4.88 18.04
CA ASP A 185 2.53 4.71 19.27
C ASP A 185 1.06 5.08 19.06
N ARG A 186 0.80 6.22 18.39
CA ARG A 186 -0.57 6.67 18.06
C ARG A 186 -1.29 5.71 17.12
N ILE A 187 -0.56 5.13 16.17
CA ILE A 187 -1.10 4.16 15.23
C ILE A 187 -1.45 2.84 15.94
N GLY A 188 -0.63 2.42 16.91
CA GLY A 188 -0.90 1.24 17.74
C GLY A 188 -2.15 1.41 18.60
N ASP A 189 -2.35 2.60 19.18
CA ASP A 189 -3.53 2.92 19.99
C ASP A 189 -4.84 2.86 19.17
N ASP A 190 -4.85 3.43 17.96
CA ASP A 190 -6.04 3.44 17.10
C ASP A 190 -6.40 2.03 16.58
N GLN A 191 -5.40 1.23 16.21
CA GLN A 191 -5.61 -0.17 15.81
C GLN A 191 -6.21 -1.00 16.96
N SER A 192 -5.66 -0.86 18.17
CA SER A 192 -6.17 -1.54 19.37
C SER A 192 -7.63 -1.14 19.66
N ALA A 193 -7.95 0.16 19.56
CA ALA A 193 -9.30 0.67 19.75
C ALA A 193 -10.28 0.21 18.65
N HIS A 194 -9.83 0.08 17.41
CA HIS A 194 -10.64 -0.45 16.31
C HIS A 194 -10.94 -1.95 16.52
N THR A 195 -9.94 -2.76 16.81
CA THR A 195 -10.08 -4.20 17.07
C THR A 195 -11.03 -4.45 18.24
N GLY A 196 -10.92 -3.68 19.33
CA GLY A 196 -11.87 -3.76 20.45
C GLY A 196 -13.32 -3.45 20.06
N ARG A 197 -13.54 -2.46 19.19
CA ARG A 197 -14.89 -2.13 18.67
C ARG A 197 -15.45 -3.23 17.77
N VAL A 198 -14.63 -3.83 16.91
CA VAL A 198 -15.06 -4.93 16.03
C VAL A 198 -15.40 -6.17 16.86
N GLN A 199 -14.57 -6.54 17.84
CA GLN A 199 -14.85 -7.66 18.75
C GLN A 199 -16.14 -7.42 19.55
N ALA A 200 -16.36 -6.22 20.07
CA ALA A 200 -17.59 -5.87 20.78
C ALA A 200 -18.83 -5.88 19.86
N ALA A 201 -18.70 -5.52 18.59
CA ALA A 201 -19.78 -5.63 17.60
C ALA A 201 -20.10 -7.10 17.30
N LEU A 202 -19.07 -7.93 17.07
CA LEU A 202 -19.21 -9.37 16.83
C LEU A 202 -19.85 -10.09 18.02
N ALA A 203 -19.43 -9.78 19.25
CA ALA A 203 -20.01 -10.34 20.47
C ALA A 203 -21.51 -10.01 20.59
N ARG A 204 -21.90 -8.75 20.33
CA ARG A 204 -23.32 -8.33 20.32
C ARG A 204 -24.13 -9.06 19.24
N SER A 205 -23.56 -9.24 18.04
CA SER A 205 -24.22 -9.99 16.96
C SER A 205 -24.39 -11.48 17.29
N ALA A 206 -23.41 -12.09 17.93
CA ALA A 206 -23.49 -13.49 18.38
C ALA A 206 -24.54 -13.68 19.49
N SER A 207 -24.61 -12.77 20.46
CA SER A 207 -25.64 -12.79 21.51
C SER A 207 -27.05 -12.48 20.98
N GLY A 208 -27.17 -11.64 19.95
CA GLY A 208 -28.45 -11.34 19.28
C GLY A 208 -29.03 -12.53 18.49
N GLN A 209 -28.19 -13.43 17.99
CA GLN A 209 -28.64 -14.64 17.29
C GLN A 209 -29.22 -15.72 18.22
N HIS A 210 -28.90 -15.70 19.52
CA HIS A 210 -29.47 -16.64 20.50
C HIS A 210 -30.80 -16.15 21.12
N GLY A 211 -31.26 -14.94 20.79
CA GLY A 211 -32.52 -14.37 21.29
C GLY A 211 -33.64 -14.23 20.25
N ALA A 212 -33.35 -14.41 18.96
CA ALA A 212 -34.34 -14.24 17.89
C ALA A 212 -35.06 -15.57 17.59
N SER A 213 -35.96 -16.00 18.49
CA SER A 213 -37.04 -16.90 18.10
C SER A 213 -37.92 -16.15 17.11
N ALA A 214 -38.07 -16.70 15.91
CA ALA A 214 -38.87 -16.14 14.83
C ALA A 214 -40.31 -15.87 15.28
N ALA A 215 -40.63 -14.60 15.53
CA ALA A 215 -41.99 -14.12 15.47
C ALA A 215 -42.18 -13.53 14.07
N SER A 216 -42.94 -14.24 13.23
CA SER A 216 -43.40 -13.73 11.93
C SER A 216 -44.07 -12.36 12.12
N PRO A 217 -43.72 -11.34 11.32
CA PRO A 217 -44.47 -10.09 11.32
C PRO A 217 -45.85 -10.32 10.69
N PRO A 218 -46.94 -9.75 11.24
CA PRO A 218 -48.22 -9.72 10.55
C PRO A 218 -48.10 -8.83 9.30
N ALA A 219 -48.78 -9.25 8.23
CA ALA A 219 -48.85 -8.54 6.95
C ALA A 219 -49.33 -7.10 7.14
N SER A 220 -48.60 -6.15 6.56
CA SER A 220 -49.05 -4.76 6.45
C SER A 220 -49.98 -4.63 5.25
N GLU A 221 -51.21 -4.20 5.52
CA GLU A 221 -52.18 -3.81 4.51
C GLU A 221 -51.68 -2.58 3.74
N THR A 222 -51.64 -2.69 2.41
CA THR A 222 -51.35 -1.60 1.47
C THR A 222 -52.49 -0.57 1.47
N PRO A 223 -52.23 0.74 1.69
CA PRO A 223 -53.20 1.79 1.41
C PRO A 223 -53.20 2.16 -0.08
N ASP A 224 -54.38 2.22 -0.67
CA ASP A 224 -54.65 2.69 -2.04
C ASP A 224 -54.20 4.15 -2.28
N PRO A 225 -53.74 4.51 -3.49
CA PRO A 225 -53.37 5.88 -3.82
C PRO A 225 -54.60 6.76 -4.12
N PRO A 226 -54.62 8.04 -3.70
CA PRO A 226 -55.73 8.94 -4.02
C PRO A 226 -55.68 9.43 -5.47
N ALA A 227 -56.85 9.43 -6.11
CA ALA A 227 -57.09 9.88 -7.47
C ALA A 227 -56.77 11.37 -7.67
N VAL A 228 -55.93 11.66 -8.67
CA VAL A 228 -55.64 13.02 -9.14
C VAL A 228 -56.85 13.57 -9.90
N ARG A 229 -57.53 14.54 -9.29
CA ARG A 229 -58.66 15.26 -9.86
C ARG A 229 -58.14 16.39 -10.75
N ARG A 230 -58.25 16.23 -12.07
CA ARG A 230 -58.06 17.33 -13.05
C ARG A 230 -59.20 18.34 -12.92
N SER A 231 -58.89 19.63 -12.96
CA SER A 231 -59.88 20.70 -13.14
C SER A 231 -59.33 21.75 -14.10
N ARG A 232 -60.05 21.84 -15.22
CA ARG A 232 -60.18 22.89 -16.25
C ARG A 232 -58.97 23.71 -16.66
#